data_AF-A0A6C0EXN3-F1
#
_entry.id   AF-A0A6C0EXN3-F1
#
_cell.length_a   1.000
_cell.length_b   1.000
_cell.length_c   1.000
_cell.angle_alpha   90.00
_cell.angle_beta   90.00
_cell.angle_gamma   90.00
#
_symmetry.space_group_name_H-M   'P 1'
#
loop_
_entity.id
_entity.type
_entity.pdbx_description
1 polymer ?
#
loop_
_entity_poly.entity_id
_entity_poly.type
_entity_poly.pdbx_seq_one_letter_code
_entity_poly.pdbx_strand_id
1 'polypeptide(L)'
;MSFESLIAAAIIAAEDIDAEIPPTPRAEAQEEESKYPRSLQEVAALDLSFLGDTWAADMLRDAMNAVVLSQEKAEIIRQEIDVWTYLSIYEPPRGEGFMFSRGDMVVESVQYNMQVGHSGGSMAMTMRQLQLLAKIGFPKYRDAYLK
;
A
#
# COMPACT_ATOMS: atom_id res chain seq x y z
N MET A 1 -28.64 -35.97 -22.66
CA MET A 1 -29.26 -34.69 -23.07
C MET A 1 -29.17 -33.73 -21.89
N SER A 2 -28.96 -32.46 -22.21
CA SER A 2 -28.18 -31.46 -21.47
C SER A 2 -28.92 -30.75 -20.32
N PHE A 3 -28.11 -30.11 -19.47
CA PHE A 3 -28.42 -29.35 -18.26
C PHE A 3 -28.97 -27.92 -18.50
N GLU A 4 -29.55 -27.64 -19.68
CA GLU A 4 -29.86 -26.27 -20.11
C GLU A 4 -31.35 -25.85 -20.05
N SER A 5 -32.23 -26.59 -19.37
CA SER A 5 -33.68 -26.30 -19.40
C SER A 5 -34.31 -25.85 -18.06
N LEU A 6 -33.52 -25.47 -17.06
CA LEU A 6 -34.05 -25.06 -15.73
C LEU A 6 -34.17 -23.53 -15.56
N ILE A 7 -34.33 -22.81 -16.67
CA ILE A 7 -34.78 -21.40 -16.66
C ILE A 7 -35.93 -21.29 -17.65
N ALA A 8 -37.15 -21.50 -17.17
CA ALA A 8 -38.35 -20.79 -17.63
C ALA A 8 -39.62 -21.38 -16.99
N ALA A 9 -40.47 -20.48 -16.48
CA ALA A 9 -41.89 -20.66 -16.25
C ALA A 9 -42.33 -21.50 -15.02
N ALA A 10 -42.44 -20.83 -13.88
CA ALA A 10 -43.56 -21.04 -12.97
C ALA A 10 -43.84 -19.75 -12.17
N ILE A 11 -44.43 -18.76 -12.85
CA ILE A 11 -45.26 -17.75 -12.21
C ILE A 11 -46.63 -18.40 -11.99
N ILE A 12 -47.01 -18.74 -10.75
CA ILE A 12 -48.41 -18.75 -10.29
C ILE A 12 -48.44 -18.31 -8.82
N ALA A 13 -49.36 -17.37 -8.55
CA ALA A 13 -49.60 -16.61 -7.33
C ALA A 13 -50.14 -17.39 -6.13
N ALA A 14 -49.86 -16.86 -4.92
CA ALA A 14 -50.58 -16.92 -3.63
C ALA A 14 -49.51 -16.89 -2.51
N GLU A 15 -49.52 -16.10 -1.44
CA GLU A 15 -50.48 -15.21 -0.79
C GLU A 15 -49.64 -14.25 0.09
N ASP A 16 -50.16 -13.05 0.34
CA ASP A 16 -49.57 -12.02 1.20
C ASP A 16 -49.18 -12.56 2.59
N ILE A 17 -47.89 -12.60 2.88
CA ILE A 17 -47.38 -12.56 4.25
C ILE A 17 -46.51 -11.32 4.33
N ASP A 18 -47.08 -10.27 4.93
CA ASP A 18 -46.39 -9.04 5.29
C ASP A 18 -45.46 -9.33 6.47
N ALA A 19 -44.34 -9.98 6.17
CA ALA A 19 -43.20 -10.07 7.06
C ALA A 19 -42.31 -8.88 6.71
N GLU A 20 -42.36 -7.83 7.53
CA GLU A 20 -41.32 -6.80 7.54
C GLU A 20 -39.97 -7.49 7.79
N ILE A 21 -39.26 -7.81 6.72
CA ILE A 21 -37.86 -8.20 6.79
C ILE A 21 -37.13 -6.93 7.21
N PRO A 22 -36.59 -6.84 8.44
CA PRO A 22 -35.80 -5.69 8.82
C PRO A 22 -34.67 -5.57 7.79
N PRO A 23 -34.40 -4.38 7.25
CA PRO A 23 -33.29 -4.22 6.31
C PRO A 23 -32.05 -4.75 7.02
N THR A 24 -31.47 -5.83 6.47
CA THR A 24 -30.16 -6.30 6.88
C THR A 24 -29.27 -5.06 6.92
N PRO A 25 -28.63 -4.74 8.06
CA PRO A 25 -27.71 -3.61 8.09
C PRO A 25 -26.69 -3.87 6.99
N ARG A 26 -26.76 -3.07 5.92
CA ARG A 26 -25.67 -3.00 4.97
C ARG A 26 -24.51 -2.53 5.84
N ALA A 27 -23.59 -3.44 6.14
CA ALA A 27 -22.34 -3.07 6.77
C ALA A 27 -21.76 -1.99 5.87
N GLU A 28 -21.90 -0.74 6.31
CA GLU A 28 -21.17 0.37 5.75
C GLU A 28 -19.72 -0.05 5.94
N ALA A 29 -19.07 -0.42 4.84
CA ALA A 29 -17.63 -0.60 4.83
C ALA A 29 -17.08 0.75 5.28
N GLN A 30 -16.72 0.86 6.55
CA GLN A 30 -15.93 1.98 7.03
C GLN A 30 -14.71 2.00 6.11
N GLU A 31 -14.56 3.06 5.34
CA GLU A 31 -13.33 3.33 4.60
C GLU A 31 -12.24 3.42 5.66
N GLU A 32 -11.56 2.30 5.93
CA GLU A 32 -10.34 2.30 6.73
C GLU A 32 -9.35 3.19 5.98
N GLU A 33 -9.15 4.39 6.52
CA GLU A 33 -8.19 5.35 6.01
C GLU A 33 -6.86 4.63 5.78
N SER A 34 -6.35 4.71 4.54
CA SER A 34 -5.20 3.90 4.17
C SER A 34 -4.02 4.20 5.08
N LYS A 35 -3.40 3.14 5.60
CA LYS A 35 -2.27 3.20 6.54
C LYS A 35 -1.05 3.96 5.96
N TYR A 36 -0.97 4.10 4.64
CA TYR A 36 0.13 4.70 3.88
C TYR A 36 -0.39 5.22 2.54
N PRO A 37 0.28 6.20 1.91
CA PRO A 37 -0.21 6.80 0.67
C PRO A 37 -0.20 5.81 -0.49
N ARG A 38 -1.25 5.85 -1.30
CA ARG A 38 -1.50 5.00 -2.48
C ARG A 38 -1.36 5.74 -3.81
N SER A 39 -1.31 7.06 -3.79
CA SER A 39 -1.17 7.91 -4.96
C SER A 39 -0.12 9.00 -4.76
N LEU A 40 0.43 9.55 -5.84
CA LEU A 40 1.37 10.66 -5.78
C LEU A 40 0.72 11.91 -5.15
N GLN A 41 -0.58 12.10 -5.35
CA GLN A 41 -1.35 13.18 -4.75
C GLN A 41 -1.43 13.04 -3.24
N GLU A 42 -1.68 11.83 -2.73
CA GLU A 42 -1.65 11.56 -1.30
C GLU A 42 -0.26 11.81 -0.72
N VAL A 43 0.81 11.34 -1.38
CA VAL A 43 2.19 11.62 -0.95
C VAL A 43 2.47 13.13 -0.87
N ALA A 44 2.03 13.89 -1.87
CA ALA A 44 2.20 15.34 -1.92
C ALA A 44 1.42 16.07 -0.81
N ALA A 45 0.27 15.53 -0.39
CA ALA A 45 -0.55 16.11 0.66
C ALA A 45 -0.01 15.87 2.08
N LEU A 46 0.96 14.96 2.26
CA LEU A 46 1.54 14.67 3.57
C LEU A 46 2.39 15.83 4.10
N ASP A 47 2.05 16.25 5.32
CA ASP A 47 2.89 17.15 6.12
C ASP A 47 4.10 16.38 6.68
N LEU A 48 5.28 16.69 6.14
CA LEU A 48 6.57 16.16 6.58
C LEU A 48 7.39 17.16 7.39
N SER A 49 6.81 18.31 7.78
CA SER A 49 7.52 19.35 8.54
C SER A 49 8.02 18.86 9.90
N PHE A 50 7.40 17.80 10.44
CA PHE A 50 7.81 17.15 11.69
C PHE A 50 9.24 16.59 11.65
N LEU A 51 9.83 16.38 10.46
CA LEU A 51 11.22 15.94 10.34
C LEU A 51 12.22 17.05 10.68
N GLY A 52 11.81 18.33 10.67
CA GLY A 52 12.67 19.48 10.99
C GLY A 52 13.80 19.75 9.99
N ASP A 53 13.92 18.95 8.94
CA ASP A 53 14.92 19.05 7.88
C ASP A 53 14.27 18.84 6.51
N THR A 54 14.44 19.81 5.61
CA THR A 54 13.87 19.77 4.26
C THR A 54 14.49 18.64 3.45
N TRP A 55 15.77 18.32 3.66
CA TRP A 55 16.45 17.27 2.93
C TRP A 55 15.93 15.88 3.32
N ALA A 56 15.76 15.62 4.62
CA ALA A 56 15.10 14.40 5.10
C ALA A 56 13.65 14.27 4.60
N ALA A 57 12.90 15.39 4.56
CA ALA A 57 11.54 15.40 4.03
C ALA A 57 11.50 15.07 2.54
N ASP A 58 12.42 15.62 1.74
CA ASP A 58 12.53 15.33 0.31
C ASP A 58 12.89 13.86 0.07
N MET A 59 13.85 13.30 0.81
CA MET A 59 14.20 11.87 0.71
C MET A 59 13.03 10.95 1.05
N LEU A 60 12.31 11.23 2.13
CA LEU A 60 11.19 10.38 2.55
C LEU A 60 10.04 10.49 1.55
N ARG A 61 9.76 11.70 1.04
CA ARG A 61 8.74 11.92 0.00
C ARG A 61 9.09 11.20 -1.29
N ASP A 62 10.33 11.33 -1.74
CA ASP A 62 10.86 10.62 -2.91
C ASP A 62 10.71 9.10 -2.75
N ALA A 63 11.03 8.56 -1.58
CA ALA A 63 10.86 7.14 -1.30
C ALA A 63 9.39 6.68 -1.33
N MET A 64 8.46 7.47 -0.80
CA MET A 64 7.03 7.15 -0.88
C MET A 64 6.51 7.22 -2.31
N ASN A 65 6.92 8.23 -3.09
CA ASN A 65 6.63 8.30 -4.52
C ASN A 65 7.17 7.08 -5.25
N ALA A 66 8.39 6.64 -4.94
CA ALA A 66 9.01 5.48 -5.53
C ALA A 66 8.24 4.17 -5.26
N VAL A 67 7.57 4.05 -4.10
CA VAL A 67 6.65 2.94 -3.83
C VAL A 67 5.43 3.00 -4.74
N VAL A 68 4.78 4.17 -4.85
CA VAL A 68 3.62 4.36 -5.73
C VAL A 68 3.98 4.00 -7.18
N LEU A 69 5.09 4.53 -7.69
CA LEU A 69 5.58 4.24 -9.05
C LEU A 69 5.99 2.77 -9.23
N SER A 70 6.48 2.11 -8.17
CA SER A 70 6.80 0.69 -8.24
C SER A 70 5.55 -0.18 -8.28
N GLN A 71 4.48 0.21 -7.58
CA GLN A 71 3.20 -0.50 -7.59
C GLN A 71 2.58 -0.56 -9.00
N GLU A 72 2.92 0.40 -9.88
CA GLU A 72 2.45 0.49 -11.25
C GLU A 72 3.22 -0.41 -12.24
N LYS A 73 4.33 -1.05 -11.81
CA LYS A 73 5.10 -1.92 -12.71
C LYS A 73 4.31 -3.17 -13.07
N ALA A 74 4.28 -3.49 -14.37
CA ALA A 74 3.54 -4.63 -14.93
C ALA A 74 3.92 -5.97 -14.26
N GLU A 75 5.20 -6.18 -13.93
CA GLU A 75 5.66 -7.40 -13.27
C GLU A 75 5.17 -7.51 -11.82
N ILE A 76 5.09 -6.39 -11.09
CA ILE A 76 4.56 -6.31 -9.72
C ILE A 76 3.05 -6.54 -9.74
N ILE A 77 2.33 -5.90 -10.66
CA ILE A 77 0.88 -6.08 -10.87
C ILE A 77 0.57 -7.54 -11.22
N ARG A 78 1.32 -8.14 -12.16
CA ARG A 78 1.10 -9.53 -12.60
C ARG A 78 1.30 -10.54 -11.48
N GLN A 79 2.17 -10.24 -10.52
CA GLN A 79 2.42 -11.09 -9.35
C GLN A 79 1.52 -10.75 -8.16
N GLU A 80 0.58 -9.81 -8.33
CA GLU A 80 -0.34 -9.37 -7.27
C GLU A 80 0.39 -8.91 -6.00
N ILE A 81 1.57 -8.31 -6.16
CA ILE A 81 2.39 -7.85 -5.05
C ILE A 81 1.91 -6.46 -4.60
N ASP A 82 1.49 -6.35 -3.34
CA ASP A 82 1.35 -5.06 -2.66
C ASP A 82 2.74 -4.63 -2.14
N VAL A 83 3.31 -3.58 -2.74
CA VAL A 83 4.70 -3.15 -2.48
C VAL A 83 4.88 -2.73 -1.02
N TRP A 84 3.90 -2.05 -0.44
CA TRP A 84 3.93 -1.66 0.97
C TRP A 84 3.96 -2.86 1.91
N THR A 85 3.10 -3.85 1.68
CA THR A 85 3.06 -5.10 2.44
C THR A 85 4.38 -5.86 2.28
N TYR A 86 4.91 -5.95 1.06
CA TYR A 86 6.19 -6.58 0.79
C TYR A 86 7.34 -5.95 1.59
N LEU A 87 7.46 -4.63 1.52
CA LEU A 87 8.49 -3.88 2.26
C LEU A 87 8.36 -4.07 3.77
N SER A 88 7.14 -4.25 4.30
CA SER A 88 6.93 -4.43 5.75
C SER A 88 7.56 -5.71 6.31
N ILE A 89 7.73 -6.74 5.49
CA ILE A 89 8.26 -8.05 5.90
C ILE A 89 9.65 -8.34 5.30
N TYR A 90 10.04 -7.65 4.23
CA TYR A 90 11.33 -7.83 3.59
C TYR A 90 12.47 -7.50 4.56
N GLU A 91 13.47 -8.36 4.66
CA GLU A 91 14.74 -8.06 5.29
C GLU A 91 15.89 -8.26 4.29
N PRO A 92 16.86 -7.34 4.22
CA PRO A 92 18.05 -7.53 3.40
C PRO A 92 18.82 -8.81 3.77
N PRO A 93 19.70 -9.32 2.89
CA PRO A 93 20.58 -10.43 3.20
C PRO A 93 21.33 -10.25 4.52
N ARG A 94 21.62 -11.35 5.22
CA ARG A 94 22.20 -11.30 6.57
C ARG A 94 23.54 -10.56 6.56
N GLY A 95 23.64 -9.52 7.39
CA GLY A 95 24.84 -8.70 7.51
C GLY A 95 24.93 -7.57 6.48
N GLU A 96 23.91 -7.41 5.64
CA GLU A 96 23.86 -6.40 4.60
C GLU A 96 22.73 -5.38 4.86
N GLY A 97 22.86 -4.21 4.23
CA GLY A 97 21.81 -3.19 4.19
C GLY A 97 21.01 -3.24 2.88
N PHE A 98 19.92 -2.48 2.82
CA PHE A 98 19.04 -2.38 1.64
C PHE A 98 19.79 -2.04 0.34
N MET A 99 20.89 -1.30 0.40
CA MET A 99 21.71 -0.97 -0.78
C MET A 99 22.32 -2.20 -1.48
N PHE A 100 22.32 -3.37 -0.83
CA PHE A 100 22.83 -4.63 -1.36
C PHE A 100 21.72 -5.62 -1.73
N SER A 101 20.46 -5.22 -1.66
CA SER A 101 19.27 -6.02 -2.04
C SER A 101 19.13 -6.26 -3.54
N ARG A 102 20.24 -6.52 -4.23
CA ARG A 102 20.28 -6.78 -5.67
C ARG A 102 19.59 -8.10 -6.00
N GLY A 103 18.87 -8.14 -7.12
CA GLY A 103 18.07 -9.27 -7.57
C GLY A 103 16.68 -9.36 -6.96
N ASP A 104 16.33 -8.50 -5.99
CA ASP A 104 14.97 -8.38 -5.49
C ASP A 104 14.17 -7.38 -6.34
N MET A 105 13.26 -7.89 -7.16
CA MET A 105 12.50 -7.07 -8.12
C MET A 105 11.75 -5.90 -7.46
N VAL A 106 11.18 -6.09 -6.26
CA VAL A 106 10.37 -5.06 -5.60
C VAL A 106 11.28 -3.99 -5.02
N VAL A 107 12.31 -4.40 -4.29
CA VAL A 107 13.25 -3.48 -3.66
C VAL A 107 14.08 -2.73 -4.70
N GLU A 108 14.53 -3.40 -5.74
CA GLU A 108 15.21 -2.76 -6.88
C GLU A 108 14.29 -1.78 -7.59
N SER A 109 13.01 -2.11 -7.77
CA SER A 109 12.05 -1.20 -8.36
C SER A 109 11.92 0.09 -7.56
N VAL A 110 11.79 -0.03 -6.24
CA VAL A 110 11.68 1.13 -5.35
C VAL A 110 12.97 1.96 -5.39
N GLN A 111 14.14 1.34 -5.29
CA GLN A 111 15.41 2.07 -5.36
C GLN A 111 15.64 2.77 -6.70
N TYR A 112 15.24 2.13 -7.81
CA TYR A 112 15.35 2.71 -9.15
C TYR A 112 14.43 3.92 -9.35
N ASN A 113 13.27 3.93 -8.72
CA ASN A 113 12.30 5.02 -8.83
C ASN A 113 12.57 6.20 -7.88
N MET A 114 13.57 6.11 -6.99
CA MET A 114 14.02 7.24 -6.18
C MET A 114 14.84 8.20 -7.04
N GLN A 115 14.41 9.45 -7.13
CA GLN A 115 14.98 10.46 -8.03
C GLN A 115 15.86 11.47 -7.32
N VAL A 116 15.69 11.64 -5.99
CA VAL A 116 16.56 12.51 -5.21
C VAL A 116 17.97 11.89 -5.16
N GLY A 117 19.01 12.73 -5.19
CA GLY A 117 20.38 12.24 -5.14
C GLY A 117 20.67 11.53 -3.81
N HIS A 118 20.71 10.20 -3.82
CA HIS A 118 21.08 9.40 -2.65
C HIS A 118 22.52 8.91 -2.73
N SER A 119 23.28 9.12 -1.64
CA SER A 119 24.47 8.29 -1.37
C SER A 119 24.06 6.87 -0.98
N GLY A 120 24.99 5.91 -1.02
CA GLY A 120 24.68 4.54 -0.55
C GLY A 120 24.19 4.48 0.90
N GLY A 121 24.76 5.31 1.78
CA GLY A 121 24.34 5.40 3.18
C GLY A 121 22.96 6.03 3.36
N SER A 122 22.68 7.13 2.67
CA SER A 122 21.36 7.77 2.74
C SER A 122 20.28 6.90 2.12
N MET A 123 20.55 6.19 1.02
CA MET A 123 19.62 5.21 0.46
C MET A 123 19.30 4.09 1.45
N ALA A 124 20.31 3.52 2.12
CA ALA A 124 20.10 2.48 3.12
C ALA A 124 19.24 2.97 4.30
N MET A 125 19.46 4.20 4.78
CA MET A 125 18.64 4.80 5.84
C MET A 125 17.22 5.09 5.36
N THR A 126 17.04 5.68 4.19
CA THR A 126 15.74 5.98 3.61
C THR A 126 14.90 4.72 3.41
N MET A 127 15.50 3.64 2.89
CA MET A 127 14.81 2.35 2.76
C MET A 127 14.42 1.75 4.12
N ARG A 128 15.24 1.93 5.16
CA ARG A 128 14.88 1.48 6.52
C ARG A 128 13.74 2.31 7.11
N GLN A 129 13.69 3.62 6.85
CA GLN A 129 12.57 4.46 7.25
C GLN A 129 11.28 4.06 6.52
N LEU A 130 11.37 3.80 5.22
CA LEU A 130 10.27 3.31 4.40
C LEU A 130 9.75 1.96 4.91
N GLN A 131 10.63 1.05 5.30
CA GLN A 131 10.29 -0.23 5.92
C GLN A 131 9.54 -0.04 7.25
N LEU A 132 10.02 0.88 8.10
CA LEU A 132 9.34 1.20 9.37
C LEU A 132 7.95 1.76 9.10
N LEU A 133 7.81 2.72 8.18
CA LEU A 133 6.53 3.28 7.74
C LEU A 133 5.60 2.17 7.24
N ALA A 134 6.08 1.23 6.43
CA ALA A 134 5.29 0.08 5.98
C ALA A 134 4.79 -0.78 7.16
N LYS A 135 5.64 -0.99 8.17
CA LYS A 135 5.32 -1.77 9.39
C LYS A 135 4.26 -1.09 10.27
N ILE A 136 4.34 0.22 10.51
CA ILE A 136 3.49 0.90 11.51
C ILE A 136 2.47 1.87 10.94
N GLY A 137 2.65 2.30 9.70
CA GLY A 137 1.81 3.27 9.00
C GLY A 137 2.25 4.71 9.23
N PHE A 138 1.86 5.59 8.31
CA PHE A 138 2.27 6.99 8.34
C PHE A 138 1.85 7.73 9.62
N PRO A 139 0.61 7.58 10.14
CA PRO A 139 0.21 8.26 11.38
C PRO A 139 1.11 7.90 12.57
N LYS A 140 1.34 6.59 12.79
CA LYS A 140 2.21 6.12 13.89
C LYS A 140 3.68 6.48 13.66
N TYR A 141 4.13 6.49 12.41
CA TYR A 141 5.48 6.92 12.05
C TYR A 141 5.69 8.39 12.42
N ARG A 142 4.77 9.28 12.03
CA ARG A 142 4.80 10.70 12.41
C ARG A 142 4.80 10.88 13.93
N ASP A 143 3.89 10.21 14.62
CA ASP A 143 3.78 10.31 16.08
C ASP A 143 5.05 9.86 16.82
N ALA A 144 5.83 8.96 16.24
CA ALA A 144 7.10 8.52 16.81
C ALA A 144 8.21 9.59 16.75
N TYR A 145 8.12 10.54 15.80
CA TYR A 145 9.06 11.66 15.68
C TYR A 145 8.71 12.85 16.58
N LEU A 146 7.47 12.96 17.04
CA LEU A 146 6.97 14.07 17.85
C LEU A 146 7.06 13.84 19.36
N LYS A 147 7.63 12.70 19.78
CA LYS A 147 7.82 12.30 21.18
C LYS A 147 9.26 12.53 21.62
#